data_AF-A0A2P5D4U3-F1
#
_entry.id   AF-A0A2P5D4U3-F1
#
_cell.length_a   1.000
_cell.length_b   1.000
_cell.length_c   1.000
_cell.angle_alpha   90.00
_cell.angle_beta   90.00
_cell.angle_gamma   90.00
#
_symmetry.space_group_name_H-M   'P 1'
#
loop_
_entity.id
_entity.type
_entity.pdbx_description
1 polymer ?
#
loop_
_entity_poly.entity_id
_entity_poly.type
_entity_poly.pdbx_seq_one_letter_code
_entity_poly.pdbx_strand_id
1 'polypeptide(L)'
;MFTWNNRRGGTANVQECLDHFLANKEWSTLFPRLKVSHLDFGGSNHWAVLADLEANLEGMYLKQRRKLFRFKPWWLRDEECMEIILSEWL
;
A
#
# COMPACT_ATOMS: atom_id res chain seq x y z
N MET A 1 -7.72 3.23 -4.10
CA MET A 1 -7.21 2.75 -5.39
C MET A 1 -7.21 1.23 -5.32
N PHE A 2 -7.80 0.57 -6.31
CA PHE A 2 -7.81 -0.88 -6.41
C PHE A 2 -6.63 -1.30 -7.27
N THR A 3 -6.04 -2.45 -6.96
CA THR A 3 -4.91 -3.00 -7.72
C THR A 3 -5.32 -4.25 -8.47
N TRP A 4 -6.52 -4.77 -8.23
CA TRP A 4 -7.08 -5.93 -8.89
C TRP A 4 -8.53 -5.70 -9.30
N ASN A 5 -8.93 -6.29 -10.42
CA ASN A 5 -10.30 -6.28 -10.90
C ASN A 5 -10.64 -7.63 -11.56
N ASN A 6 -11.78 -8.23 -11.19
CA ASN A 6 -12.23 -9.51 -11.74
C ASN A 6 -12.72 -9.45 -13.20
N ARG A 7 -12.75 -8.25 -13.80
CA ARG A 7 -13.15 -7.91 -15.17
C ARG A 7 -14.60 -8.24 -15.54
N ARG A 8 -15.45 -8.53 -14.57
CA ARG A 8 -16.87 -8.75 -14.82
C ARG A 8 -17.61 -7.42 -14.92
N GLY A 9 -18.70 -7.39 -15.70
CA GLY A 9 -19.53 -6.21 -15.84
C GLY A 9 -20.57 -6.06 -14.73
N GLY A 10 -21.08 -4.84 -14.56
CA GLY A 10 -22.22 -4.54 -13.68
C GLY A 10 -21.98 -4.90 -12.22
N THR A 11 -23.01 -5.42 -11.56
CA THR A 11 -22.99 -5.80 -10.14
C THR A 11 -22.08 -7.00 -9.84
N ALA A 12 -21.63 -7.71 -10.86
CA ALA A 12 -20.65 -8.78 -10.71
C ALA A 12 -19.20 -8.25 -10.69
N ASN A 13 -18.97 -6.96 -10.96
CA ASN A 13 -17.63 -6.37 -10.89
C ASN A 13 -17.16 -6.32 -9.43
N VAL A 14 -16.00 -6.94 -9.18
CA VAL A 14 -15.32 -6.86 -7.89
C VAL A 14 -13.95 -6.26 -8.13
N GLN A 15 -13.61 -5.27 -7.31
CA GLN A 15 -12.32 -4.58 -7.32
C GLN A 15 -11.73 -4.65 -5.92
N GLU A 16 -10.46 -5.03 -5.85
CA GLU A 16 -9.76 -5.22 -4.58
C GLU A 16 -8.40 -4.53 -4.59
N CYS A 17 -7.91 -4.20 -3.41
CA CYS A 17 -6.57 -3.63 -3.20
C CYS A 17 -5.68 -4.73 -2.63
N LEU A 18 -5.15 -5.58 -3.51
CA LEU A 18 -4.39 -6.78 -3.17
C LEU A 18 -2.88 -6.55 -3.15
N ASP A 19 -2.40 -5.59 -3.95
CA ASP A 19 -0.98 -5.35 -4.16
C ASP A 19 -0.53 -4.16 -3.31
N HIS A 20 0.42 -4.40 -2.41
CA HIS A 20 0.93 -3.40 -1.47
C HIS A 20 2.46 -3.36 -1.55
N PHE A 21 3.01 -2.14 -1.52
CA PHE A 21 4.42 -1.93 -1.25
C PHE A 21 4.64 -1.67 0.24
N LEU A 22 5.51 -2.46 0.87
CA LEU A 22 5.84 -2.36 2.28
C LEU A 22 7.33 -2.09 2.44
N ALA A 23 7.68 -1.15 3.31
CA ALA A 23 9.05 -0.86 3.70
C ALA A 23 9.08 -0.58 5.20
N ASN A 24 10.11 -1.08 5.87
CA ASN A 24 10.42 -0.75 7.26
C ASN A 24 11.19 0.59 7.33
N LYS A 25 11.55 1.00 8.55
CA LYS A 25 12.21 2.28 8.80
C LYS A 25 13.60 2.31 8.20
N GLU A 26 14.35 1.22 8.38
CA GLU A 26 15.74 1.05 7.92
C GLU A 26 15.81 1.20 6.40
N TRP A 27 14.92 0.52 5.68
CA TRP A 27 14.84 0.59 4.22
C TRP A 27 14.39 1.97 3.73
N SER A 28 13.45 2.60 4.44
CA SER A 28 13.00 3.96 4.13
C SER A 28 14.12 5.01 4.32
N THR A 29 15.06 4.76 5.23
CA THR A 29 16.25 5.60 5.41
C THR A 29 17.24 5.45 4.24
N LEU A 30 17.36 4.25 3.66
CA LEU A 30 18.22 4.02 2.48
C LEU A 30 17.69 4.71 1.22
N PHE A 31 16.37 4.80 1.06
CA PHE A 31 15.73 5.38 -0.13
C PHE A 31 14.87 6.60 0.22
N PRO A 32 15.49 7.74 0.59
CA PRO A 32 14.76 8.94 1.02
C PRO A 32 13.92 9.57 -0.11
N ARG A 33 14.21 9.23 -1.36
CA ARG A 33 13.46 9.68 -2.55
C ARG A 33 12.44 8.65 -3.05
N LEU A 34 12.17 7.59 -2.29
CA LEU A 34 11.20 6.58 -2.66
C LEU A 34 9.85 7.21 -3.01
N LYS A 35 9.37 6.90 -4.21
CA LYS A 35 8.02 7.19 -4.66
C LYS A 35 7.34 5.90 -5.09
N VAL A 36 6.19 5.61 -4.48
CA VAL A 36 5.35 4.48 -4.88
C VAL A 36 4.18 5.01 -5.69
N SER A 37 3.98 4.45 -6.88
CA SER A 37 2.83 4.74 -7.74
C SER A 37 2.29 3.45 -8.36
N HIS A 38 1.11 3.54 -8.96
CA HIS A 38 0.58 2.47 -9.79
C HIS A 38 0.81 2.84 -11.25
N LEU A 39 1.23 1.88 -12.06
CA LEU A 39 1.32 2.06 -13.52
C LEU A 39 -0.07 1.92 -14.14
N ASP A 40 -0.22 2.46 -15.34
CA ASP A 40 -1.45 2.32 -16.11
C ASP A 40 -1.74 0.85 -16.46
N PHE A 41 -3.00 0.58 -16.81
CA PHE A 41 -3.48 -0.76 -17.10
C PHE A 41 -2.77 -1.37 -18.31
N GLY A 42 -1.95 -2.39 -18.08
CA GLY A 42 -1.19 -3.09 -19.12
C GLY A 42 -1.85 -4.36 -19.66
N GLY A 43 -3.16 -4.52 -19.53
CA GLY A 43 -3.86 -5.73 -20.00
C GLY A 43 -3.81 -6.93 -19.04
N SER A 44 -3.31 -6.76 -17.80
CA SER A 44 -3.44 -7.71 -16.68
C SER A 44 -4.68 -7.40 -15.83
N ASN A 45 -5.25 -8.37 -15.12
CA ASN A 45 -6.30 -8.10 -14.12
C ASN A 45 -5.74 -7.41 -12.86
N HIS A 46 -4.41 -7.24 -12.80
CA HIS A 46 -3.70 -6.44 -11.81
C HIS A 46 -3.13 -5.13 -12.40
N TRP A 47 -3.06 -4.08 -11.59
CA TRP A 47 -2.26 -2.88 -11.83
C TRP A 47 -0.90 -3.02 -11.15
N ALA A 48 0.18 -2.85 -11.91
CA ALA A 48 1.53 -2.94 -11.38
C ALA A 48 1.81 -1.79 -10.39
N VAL A 49 2.46 -2.14 -9.28
CA VAL A 49 2.98 -1.17 -8.31
C VAL A 49 4.43 -0.88 -8.67
N LEU A 50 4.75 0.38 -8.93
CA LEU A 50 6.11 0.85 -9.19
C LEU A 50 6.66 1.52 -7.93
N ALA A 51 7.81 1.06 -7.48
CA ALA A 51 8.65 1.73 -6.49
C ALA A 51 9.84 2.37 -7.21
N ASP A 52 9.80 3.69 -7.37
CA ASP A 52 10.91 4.48 -7.89
C ASP A 52 11.79 4.92 -6.72
N LEU A 53 13.01 4.39 -6.67
CA LEU A 53 13.95 4.58 -5.55
C LEU A 53 14.66 5.94 -5.60
N GLU A 54 14.73 6.54 -6.79
CA GLU A 54 15.53 7.74 -7.05
C GLU A 54 14.72 8.87 -7.69
N ALA A 55 13.39 8.82 -7.56
CA ALA A 55 12.47 9.76 -8.18
C ALA A 55 12.95 11.21 -8.07
N ASN A 56 12.92 11.95 -9.18
CA ASN A 56 13.12 13.40 -9.11
C ASN A 56 11.87 14.02 -8.46
N LEU A 57 12.08 14.58 -7.27
CA LEU A 57 11.04 15.17 -6.43
C LEU A 57 11.10 16.71 -6.43
N GLU A 58 11.91 17.33 -7.30
CA GLU A 58 11.97 18.78 -7.43
C GLU A 58 10.58 19.39 -7.68
N GLY A 59 10.22 20.40 -6.88
CA GLY A 59 8.91 21.06 -6.95
C GLY A 59 7.74 20.23 -6.37
N MET A 60 7.94 18.95 -6.04
CA MET A 60 6.97 18.19 -5.26
C MET A 60 7.21 18.45 -3.77
N TYR A 61 6.34 19.26 -3.15
CA TYR A 61 6.19 19.21 -1.71
C TYR A 61 5.73 17.79 -1.36
N LEU A 62 6.66 16.91 -1.00
CA LEU A 62 6.35 15.73 -0.23
C LEU A 62 5.85 16.24 1.12
N LYS A 63 4.59 16.68 1.18
CA LYS A 63 3.84 16.55 2.42
C LYS A 63 3.98 15.08 2.72
N GLN A 64 4.85 14.75 3.67
CA GLN A 64 4.80 13.47 4.36
C GLN A 64 3.36 13.38 4.82
N ARG A 65 2.52 12.75 4.01
CA ARG A 65 1.15 12.47 4.38
C ARG A 65 1.34 11.62 5.60
N ARG A 66 1.05 12.19 6.78
CA ARG A 66 1.09 11.47 8.04
C ARG A 66 0.39 10.16 7.76
N LYS A 67 1.14 9.07 7.72
CA LYS A 67 0.63 7.78 7.29
C LYS A 67 -0.36 7.41 8.38
N LEU A 68 -1.64 7.68 8.14
CA LEU A 68 -2.66 7.42 9.13
C LEU A 68 -2.66 5.92 9.30
N PHE A 69 -2.38 5.49 10.53
CA PHE A 69 -2.58 4.11 10.90
C PHE A 69 -4.04 3.74 10.62
N ARG A 70 -4.25 2.68 9.86
CA ARG A 70 -5.58 2.17 9.54
C ARG A 70 -5.63 0.73 10.02
N PHE A 71 -6.35 0.52 11.10
CA PHE A 71 -6.66 -0.82 11.56
C PHE A 71 -7.51 -1.55 10.52
N LYS A 72 -7.18 -2.80 10.25
CA LYS A 72 -7.93 -3.67 9.36
C LYS A 72 -8.63 -4.73 10.20
N PRO A 73 -9.97 -4.78 10.24
CA PRO A 73 -10.71 -5.67 11.14
C PRO A 73 -10.35 -7.14 11.04
N TRP A 74 -9.86 -7.60 9.89
CA TRP A 74 -9.44 -8.99 9.72
C TRP A 74 -8.13 -9.34 10.43
N TRP A 75 -7.34 -8.36 10.89
CA TRP A 75 -6.18 -8.61 11.75
C TRP A 75 -6.59 -9.27 13.07
N LEU A 76 -7.82 -9.06 13.55
CA LEU A 76 -8.36 -9.75 14.73
C LEU A 76 -8.50 -11.27 14.56
N ARG A 77 -8.33 -11.79 13.34
CA ARG A 77 -8.34 -13.24 13.09
C ARG A 77 -6.97 -13.89 13.33
N ASP A 78 -5.94 -13.07 13.49
CA ASP A 78 -4.59 -13.49 13.79
C ASP A 78 -4.37 -13.45 15.30
N GLU A 79 -3.99 -14.58 15.90
CA GLU A 79 -3.77 -14.68 17.34
C GLU A 79 -2.63 -13.74 17.78
N GLU A 80 -1.59 -13.58 16.95
CA GLU A 80 -0.45 -12.70 17.21
C GLU A 80 -0.86 -11.21 17.21
N CYS A 81 -1.90 -10.84 16.45
CA CYS A 81 -2.39 -9.46 16.44
C CYS A 81 -2.89 -9.02 17.82
N MET A 82 -3.54 -9.93 18.56
CA MET A 82 -4.00 -9.60 19.92
C MET A 82 -2.82 -9.39 20.87
N GLU A 83 -1.77 -10.21 20.76
CA GLU A 83 -0.55 -10.06 21.55
C GLU A 83 0.13 -8.72 21.28
N ILE A 84 0.31 -8.35 20.01
CA ILE A 84 0.93 -7.08 19.60
C ILE A 84 0.12 -5.88 20.08
N ILE A 85 -1.22 -5.93 19.98
CA ILE A 85 -2.08 -4.83 20.47
C ILE A 85 -1.89 -4.66 21.99
N LEU A 86 -1.86 -5.77 22.73
CA LEU A 86 -1.69 -5.72 24.19
C LEU A 86 -0.29 -5.24 24.61
N SER A 87 0.75 -5.55 23.83
CA SER A 87 2.13 -5.17 24.18
C SER A 87 2.52 -3.76 23.74
N GLU A 88 2.06 -3.31 22.57
CA GLU A 88 2.56 -2.09 21.94
C GLU A 88 1.59 -0.90 21.99
N TRP A 89 0.28 -1.11 22.25
CA TRP A 89 -0.75 -0.06 22.09
C TRP A 89 -1.45 0.36 23.39
N LEU A 90 -1.25 -0.37 24.48
CA LEU A 90 -1.66 0.01 25.84
C LEU A 90 -0.51 0.67 26.59
#